data_AF-A0A6S7LJ51-F1
#
_entry.id   AF-A0A6S7LJ51-F1
#
_cell.length_a   1.000
_cell.length_b   1.000
_cell.length_c   1.000
_cell.angle_alpha   90.00
_cell.angle_beta   90.00
_cell.angle_gamma   90.00
#
_symmetry.space_group_name_H-M   'P 1'
#
loop_
_entity.id
_entity.type
_entity.pdbx_description
1 polymer ?
#
loop_
_entity_poly.entity_id
_entity_poly.type
_entity_poly.pdbx_seq_one_letter_code
_entity_poly.pdbx_strand_id
1 'polypeptide(L)'
;YRWGPLYCAVDEEVESSHLKFLATPPGKFAEAVYRFNCNISYSGLLHAVTQDGLFSENKERLIVKAITMLIAHEGDQNKISEKDLEAQFHALRRLVASKAGFRAFTSLVGFREKVGLKTVKALKRNNEAVTHAAVDMLCALMQPMHDNYDIRQEQINKASLLSSDKFLDSLLDILTMNVNRSTGALVISGLLDFLTFALCPPYSETTDDEQFGKLLEKVAAMGRCIYRLFQHPSTTIVKGAGMVLKAIIE
;
A
#
# COMPACT_ATOMS: atom_id res chain seq x y z
N TYR A 1 -21.00 -8.06 4.94
CA TYR A 1 -21.12 -9.41 4.35
C TYR A 1 -20.84 -9.33 2.85
N ARG A 2 -20.26 -10.39 2.28
CA ARG A 2 -20.03 -10.53 0.84
C ARG A 2 -21.38 -10.58 0.11
N TRP A 3 -21.51 -9.82 -0.97
CA TRP A 3 -22.66 -9.74 -1.87
C TRP A 3 -22.33 -10.52 -3.15
N GLY A 4 -22.68 -11.80 -3.15
CA GLY A 4 -22.40 -12.73 -4.26
C GLY A 4 -21.36 -13.81 -3.89
N PRO A 5 -21.12 -14.78 -4.79
CA PRO A 5 -20.12 -15.83 -4.59
C PRO A 5 -18.70 -15.28 -4.46
N LEU A 6 -17.83 -16.00 -3.74
CA LEU A 6 -16.43 -15.60 -3.53
C LEU A 6 -15.61 -15.53 -4.83
N TYR A 7 -15.98 -16.32 -5.83
CA TYR A 7 -15.29 -16.41 -7.13
C TYR A 7 -15.86 -15.46 -8.19
N CYS A 8 -16.91 -14.71 -7.88
CA CYS A 8 -17.50 -13.72 -8.79
C CYS A 8 -17.14 -12.32 -8.32
N ALA A 9 -16.88 -11.40 -9.25
CA ALA A 9 -16.84 -9.98 -8.94
C ALA A 9 -18.24 -9.45 -8.57
N VAL A 10 -18.30 -8.38 -7.79
CA VAL A 10 -19.54 -7.60 -7.65
C VAL A 10 -19.81 -6.80 -8.92
N ASP A 11 -21.07 -6.48 -9.15
CA ASP A 11 -21.44 -5.52 -10.18
C ASP A 11 -21.05 -4.08 -9.78
N GLU A 12 -21.16 -3.19 -10.77
CA GLU A 12 -20.83 -1.77 -10.63
C GLU A 12 -21.68 -1.05 -9.56
N GLU A 13 -22.96 -1.39 -9.43
CA GLU A 13 -23.87 -0.73 -8.50
C GLU A 13 -23.50 -1.03 -7.04
N VAL A 14 -23.14 -2.29 -6.77
CA VAL A 14 -22.67 -2.75 -5.47
C VAL A 14 -21.32 -2.14 -5.13
N GLU A 15 -20.38 -2.10 -6.08
CA GLU A 15 -19.09 -1.43 -5.89
C GLU A 15 -19.28 0.06 -5.53
N SER A 16 -20.14 0.75 -6.27
CA SER A 16 -20.47 2.17 -6.06
C SER A 16 -21.15 2.41 -4.71
N SER A 17 -22.05 1.51 -4.31
CA SER A 17 -22.72 1.56 -3.01
C SER A 17 -21.72 1.44 -1.87
N HIS A 18 -20.73 0.54 -1.98
CA HIS A 18 -19.69 0.41 -0.96
C HIS A 18 -18.76 1.61 -0.89
N LEU A 19 -18.45 2.26 -2.02
CA LEU A 19 -17.73 3.54 -2.01
C LEU A 19 -18.53 4.64 -1.30
N LYS A 20 -19.85 4.71 -1.54
CA LYS A 20 -20.75 5.65 -0.85
C LYS A 20 -20.82 5.37 0.66
N PHE A 21 -20.89 4.10 1.06
CA PHE A 21 -20.90 3.72 2.47
C PHE A 21 -19.57 4.00 3.17
N LEU A 22 -18.42 3.91 2.48
CA LEU A 22 -17.17 4.40 3.04
C LEU A 22 -17.18 5.93 3.20
N ALA A 23 -17.67 6.63 2.17
CA ALA A 23 -17.75 8.09 2.14
C ALA A 23 -18.76 8.68 3.16
N THR A 24 -19.82 7.94 3.47
CA THR A 24 -20.86 8.34 4.43
C THR A 24 -21.42 7.07 5.07
N PRO A 25 -20.77 6.58 6.13
CA PRO A 25 -21.16 5.35 6.80
C PRO A 25 -22.57 5.44 7.37
N PRO A 26 -23.47 4.50 7.04
CA PRO A 26 -24.80 4.45 7.66
C PRO A 26 -24.77 3.97 9.13
N GLY A 27 -23.59 3.57 9.63
CA GLY A 27 -23.38 3.04 10.97
C GLY A 27 -21.91 3.16 11.39
N LYS A 28 -21.39 2.14 12.10
CA LYS A 28 -19.98 2.15 12.53
C LYS A 28 -19.03 2.13 11.32
N PHE A 29 -18.00 2.96 11.36
CA PHE A 29 -17.02 3.05 10.28
C PHE A 29 -16.33 1.71 9.99
N ALA A 30 -15.88 1.01 11.04
CA ALA A 30 -15.28 -0.32 10.93
C ALA A 30 -16.17 -1.32 10.17
N GLU A 31 -17.50 -1.22 10.28
CA GLU A 31 -18.40 -2.10 9.54
C GLU A 31 -18.50 -1.70 8.06
N ALA A 32 -18.47 -0.41 7.73
CA ALA A 32 -18.37 0.04 6.35
C ALA A 32 -17.07 -0.44 5.69
N VAL A 33 -15.94 -0.34 6.40
CA VAL A 33 -14.63 -0.84 5.97
C VAL A 33 -14.65 -2.35 5.77
N TYR A 34 -15.18 -3.10 6.73
CA TYR A 34 -15.33 -4.55 6.63
C TYR A 34 -16.18 -4.95 5.42
N ARG A 35 -17.33 -4.30 5.22
CA ARG A 35 -18.21 -4.56 4.07
C ARG A 35 -17.54 -4.23 2.74
N PHE A 36 -16.78 -3.14 2.66
CA PHE A 36 -16.00 -2.79 1.48
C PHE A 36 -14.95 -3.88 1.16
N ASN A 37 -14.13 -4.26 2.14
CA ASN A 37 -13.09 -5.27 1.95
C ASN A 37 -13.62 -6.66 1.59
N CYS A 38 -14.82 -7.00 2.06
CA CYS A 38 -15.47 -8.25 1.65
C CYS A 38 -15.90 -8.25 0.19
N ASN A 39 -16.18 -7.09 -0.42
CA ASN A 39 -16.84 -7.00 -1.71
C ASN A 39 -15.93 -6.53 -2.84
N ILE A 40 -14.87 -5.78 -2.51
CA ILE A 40 -13.90 -5.30 -3.47
C ILE A 40 -12.71 -6.26 -3.50
N SER A 41 -12.35 -6.70 -4.71
CA SER A 41 -11.20 -7.57 -4.94
C SER A 41 -9.93 -6.96 -4.36
N TYR A 42 -8.97 -7.79 -3.96
CA TYR A 42 -7.67 -7.28 -3.54
C TYR A 42 -7.03 -6.42 -4.62
N SER A 43 -7.16 -6.81 -5.90
CA SER A 43 -6.68 -6.08 -7.08
C SER A 43 -7.29 -4.70 -7.27
N GLY A 44 -8.29 -4.31 -6.49
CA GLY A 44 -8.92 -3.00 -6.53
C GLY A 44 -10.32 -3.03 -7.14
N LEU A 45 -10.78 -1.84 -7.51
CA LEU A 45 -12.09 -1.55 -8.10
C LEU A 45 -12.10 -1.92 -9.58
N LEU A 46 -13.09 -2.71 -10.03
CA LEU A 46 -13.21 -3.11 -11.43
C LEU A 46 -13.95 -2.06 -12.27
N HIS A 47 -14.84 -1.29 -11.63
CA HIS A 47 -15.70 -0.30 -12.27
C HIS A 47 -15.27 1.12 -11.85
N ALA A 48 -13.96 1.34 -11.80
CA ALA A 48 -13.35 2.60 -11.34
C ALA A 48 -13.39 3.74 -12.38
N VAL A 49 -13.74 3.45 -13.63
CA VAL A 49 -13.83 4.43 -14.73
C VAL A 49 -15.30 4.83 -14.92
N THR A 50 -15.55 6.14 -15.01
CA THR A 50 -16.88 6.66 -15.34
C THR A 50 -17.18 6.32 -16.81
N GLN A 51 -18.23 5.55 -17.09
CA GLN A 51 -18.71 5.38 -18.47
C GLN A 51 -19.42 6.67 -18.93
N ASP A 52 -19.24 7.09 -20.19
CA ASP A 52 -19.87 8.30 -20.70
C ASP A 52 -21.39 8.13 -20.81
N GLY A 53 -22.14 8.97 -20.09
CA GLY A 53 -23.60 8.98 -20.09
C GLY A 53 -24.16 10.17 -19.32
N LEU A 54 -25.34 10.67 -19.70
CA LEU A 54 -25.96 11.88 -19.12
C LEU A 54 -26.21 11.79 -17.60
N PHE A 55 -26.26 10.58 -17.06
CA PHE A 55 -26.44 10.27 -15.63
C PHE A 55 -25.29 9.47 -15.04
N SER A 56 -24.11 9.47 -15.68
CA SER A 56 -23.00 8.66 -15.21
C SER A 56 -22.43 9.20 -13.89
N GLU A 57 -22.32 8.30 -12.92
CA GLU A 57 -21.81 8.63 -11.61
C GLU A 57 -20.29 8.80 -11.68
N ASN A 58 -19.78 9.96 -11.25
CA ASN A 58 -18.35 10.23 -11.23
C ASN A 58 -17.64 9.34 -10.19
N LYS A 59 -17.07 8.22 -10.66
CA LYS A 59 -16.40 7.21 -9.84
C LYS A 59 -15.16 7.75 -9.16
N GLU A 60 -14.39 8.57 -9.87
CA GLU A 60 -13.17 9.20 -9.31
C GLU A 60 -13.52 10.01 -8.05
N ARG A 61 -14.61 10.77 -8.10
CA ARG A 61 -15.10 11.55 -6.95
C ARG A 61 -15.53 10.65 -5.80
N LEU A 62 -16.15 9.50 -6.05
CA LEU A 62 -16.51 8.55 -5.00
C LEU A 62 -15.27 7.94 -4.34
N ILE A 63 -14.27 7.55 -5.13
CA ILE A 63 -12.99 7.00 -4.65
C ILE A 63 -12.29 8.03 -3.76
N VAL A 64 -12.15 9.28 -4.22
CA VAL A 64 -11.53 10.36 -3.45
C VAL A 64 -12.27 10.64 -2.15
N LYS A 65 -13.62 10.59 -2.15
CA LYS A 65 -14.40 10.73 -0.91
C LYS A 65 -14.18 9.57 0.05
N ALA A 66 -14.14 8.33 -0.44
CA ALA A 66 -13.87 7.15 0.38
C ALA A 66 -12.46 7.20 1.01
N ILE A 67 -11.45 7.59 0.22
CA ILE A 67 -10.08 7.84 0.70
C ILE A 67 -10.09 8.93 1.77
N THR A 68 -10.74 10.05 1.49
CA THR A 68 -10.84 11.19 2.43
C THR A 68 -11.42 10.74 3.78
N MET A 69 -12.45 9.89 3.75
CA MET A 69 -13.02 9.32 4.97
C MET A 69 -12.07 8.36 5.66
N LEU A 70 -11.39 7.45 4.97
CA LEU A 70 -10.40 6.55 5.58
C LEU A 70 -9.23 7.28 6.26
N ILE A 71 -8.77 8.39 5.67
CA ILE A 71 -7.68 9.18 6.25
C ILE A 71 -8.15 10.16 7.33
N ALA A 72 -9.43 10.52 7.34
CA ALA A 72 -10.02 11.40 8.36
C ALA A 72 -10.60 10.62 9.56
N HIS A 73 -11.13 9.42 9.33
CA HIS A 73 -11.77 8.58 10.33
C HIS A 73 -10.88 7.43 10.79
N GLU A 74 -10.35 7.61 11.98
CA GLU A 74 -10.55 6.72 13.14
C GLU A 74 -9.72 7.30 14.29
N GLY A 75 -10.35 8.15 15.10
CA GLY A 75 -9.83 8.71 16.36
C GLY A 75 -8.30 8.71 16.55
N ASP A 76 -7.87 8.21 17.70
CA ASP A 76 -6.46 7.97 17.95
C ASP A 76 -6.07 6.60 17.40
N GLN A 77 -5.19 6.58 16.40
CA GLN A 77 -4.66 5.36 15.79
C GLN A 77 -3.97 4.42 16.79
N ASN A 78 -3.62 4.92 17.97
CA ASN A 78 -3.09 4.09 19.06
C ASN A 78 -4.18 3.30 19.81
N LYS A 79 -5.47 3.67 19.67
CA LYS A 79 -6.58 3.14 20.47
C LYS A 79 -7.49 2.18 19.70
N ILE A 80 -7.48 2.24 18.37
CA ILE A 80 -8.27 1.33 17.54
C ILE A 80 -7.71 -0.09 17.62
N SER A 81 -8.60 -1.07 17.40
CA SER A 81 -8.20 -2.47 17.42
C SER A 81 -7.23 -2.78 16.26
N GLU A 82 -6.34 -3.74 16.45
CA GLU A 82 -5.39 -4.16 15.41
C GLU A 82 -6.12 -4.65 14.16
N LYS A 83 -7.22 -5.37 14.36
CA LYS A 83 -8.09 -5.87 13.28
C LYS A 83 -8.71 -4.73 12.46
N ASP A 84 -9.24 -3.71 13.12
CA ASP A 84 -9.86 -2.58 12.41
C ASP A 84 -8.79 -1.74 11.69
N LEU A 85 -7.64 -1.49 12.34
CA LEU A 85 -6.50 -0.81 11.72
C LEU A 85 -5.98 -1.55 10.48
N GLU A 86 -5.82 -2.87 10.58
CA GLU A 86 -5.43 -3.72 9.45
C GLU A 86 -6.46 -3.60 8.31
N ALA A 87 -7.76 -3.69 8.62
CA ALA A 87 -8.83 -3.57 7.65
C ALA A 87 -8.83 -2.20 6.94
N GLN A 88 -8.44 -1.13 7.62
CA GLN A 88 -8.31 0.19 6.97
C GLN A 88 -7.18 0.24 5.94
N PHE A 89 -6.02 -0.37 6.23
CA PHE A 89 -4.94 -0.46 5.23
C PHE A 89 -5.35 -1.32 4.04
N HIS A 90 -6.06 -2.43 4.28
CA HIS A 90 -6.64 -3.26 3.22
C HIS A 90 -7.61 -2.48 2.33
N ALA A 91 -8.40 -1.57 2.90
CA ALA A 91 -9.32 -0.72 2.14
C ALA A 91 -8.56 0.35 1.35
N LEU A 92 -7.58 1.02 1.99
CA LEU A 92 -6.71 1.99 1.32
C LEU A 92 -5.97 1.37 0.14
N ARG A 93 -5.36 0.19 0.31
CA ARG A 93 -4.67 -0.57 -0.75
C ARG A 93 -5.56 -0.77 -1.98
N ARG A 94 -6.82 -1.21 -1.77
CA ARG A 94 -7.79 -1.43 -2.85
C ARG A 94 -8.18 -0.13 -3.56
N LEU A 95 -8.30 0.96 -2.83
CA LEU A 95 -8.64 2.26 -3.41
C LEU A 95 -7.47 2.82 -4.23
N VAL A 96 -6.24 2.76 -3.71
CA VAL A 96 -5.04 3.26 -4.41
C VAL A 96 -4.62 2.39 -5.59
N ALA A 97 -5.12 1.15 -5.68
CA ALA A 97 -4.94 0.32 -6.87
C ALA A 97 -5.62 0.92 -8.12
N SER A 98 -6.70 1.70 -7.94
CA SER A 98 -7.35 2.42 -9.04
C SER A 98 -6.54 3.63 -9.52
N LYS A 99 -6.70 4.03 -10.79
CA LYS A 99 -6.06 5.24 -11.34
C LYS A 99 -6.36 6.50 -10.52
N ALA A 100 -7.62 6.68 -10.12
CA ALA A 100 -8.04 7.81 -9.31
C ALA A 100 -7.40 7.80 -7.91
N GLY A 101 -7.36 6.64 -7.25
CA GLY A 101 -6.75 6.53 -5.92
C GLY A 101 -5.23 6.66 -5.93
N PHE A 102 -4.57 6.08 -6.94
CA PHE A 102 -3.12 6.20 -7.13
C PHE A 102 -2.70 7.67 -7.33
N ARG A 103 -3.44 8.40 -8.18
CA ARG A 103 -3.24 9.84 -8.41
C ARG A 103 -3.60 10.69 -7.18
N ALA A 104 -4.63 10.28 -6.43
CA ALA A 104 -5.05 11.02 -5.24
C ALA A 104 -3.92 11.17 -4.23
N PHE A 105 -2.99 10.22 -4.12
CA PHE A 105 -1.90 10.26 -3.14
C PHE A 105 -1.14 11.58 -3.08
N THR A 106 -0.88 12.20 -4.24
CA THR A 106 -0.14 13.45 -4.34
C THR A 106 -1.00 14.64 -4.74
N SER A 107 -2.21 14.41 -5.25
CA SER A 107 -3.14 15.49 -5.66
C SER A 107 -4.20 15.84 -4.60
N LEU A 108 -4.55 14.90 -3.71
CA LEU A 108 -5.50 15.13 -2.62
C LEU A 108 -4.78 15.75 -1.42
N VAL A 109 -5.19 16.96 -1.06
CA VAL A 109 -4.62 17.71 0.06
C VAL A 109 -4.65 16.89 1.35
N GLY A 110 -3.49 16.75 1.99
CA GLY A 110 -3.33 16.05 3.27
C GLY A 110 -3.32 14.52 3.19
N PHE A 111 -3.51 13.90 2.02
CA PHE A 111 -3.48 12.44 1.90
C PHE A 111 -2.12 11.86 2.28
N ARG A 112 -1.04 12.34 1.65
CA ARG A 112 0.34 11.94 1.95
C ARG A 112 0.68 12.02 3.45
N GLU A 113 0.42 13.17 4.07
CA GLU A 113 0.72 13.40 5.48
C GLU A 113 -0.05 12.44 6.39
N LYS A 114 -1.37 12.32 6.19
CA LYS A 114 -2.23 11.48 7.02
C LYS A 114 -1.90 10.01 6.88
N VAL A 115 -1.62 9.52 5.67
CA VAL A 115 -1.14 8.15 5.45
C VAL A 115 0.21 7.94 6.09
N GLY A 116 1.17 8.84 5.89
CA GLY A 116 2.49 8.73 6.52
C GLY A 116 2.39 8.62 8.04
N LEU A 117 1.62 9.51 8.68
CA LEU A 117 1.38 9.48 10.12
C LEU A 117 0.70 8.18 10.56
N LYS A 118 -0.32 7.73 9.82
CA LYS A 118 -1.04 6.49 10.09
C LYS A 118 -0.10 5.28 10.02
N THR A 119 0.71 5.17 8.96
CA THR A 119 1.70 4.11 8.78
C THR A 119 2.71 4.12 9.92
N VAL A 120 3.34 5.26 10.25
CA VAL A 120 4.33 5.33 11.34
C VAL A 120 3.73 4.90 12.69
N LYS A 121 2.48 5.30 13.00
CA LYS A 121 1.79 4.84 14.22
C LYS A 121 1.48 3.35 14.19
N ALA A 122 1.09 2.82 13.02
CA ALA A 122 0.80 1.41 12.84
C ALA A 122 2.05 0.53 13.03
N LEU A 123 3.20 0.93 12.48
CA LEU A 123 4.46 0.20 12.64
C LEU A 123 4.90 0.12 14.11
N LYS A 124 4.61 1.16 14.91
CA LYS A 124 4.89 1.18 16.35
C LYS A 124 4.03 0.22 17.17
N ARG A 125 2.96 -0.34 16.60
CA ARG A 125 2.11 -1.34 17.28
C ARG A 125 2.77 -2.71 17.39
N ASN A 126 3.87 -2.95 16.66
CA ASN A 126 4.60 -4.22 16.66
C ASN A 126 3.69 -5.45 16.42
N ASN A 127 2.70 -5.28 15.54
CA ASN A 127 1.79 -6.33 15.11
C ASN A 127 2.08 -6.65 13.63
N GLU A 128 2.40 -7.90 13.32
CA GLU A 128 2.86 -8.32 11.98
C GLU A 128 1.78 -8.14 10.91
N ALA A 129 0.51 -8.42 11.21
CA ALA A 129 -0.60 -8.29 10.27
C ALA A 129 -0.84 -6.82 9.89
N VAL A 130 -0.87 -5.93 10.89
CA VAL A 130 -0.98 -4.48 10.68
C VAL A 130 0.22 -3.95 9.89
N THR A 131 1.42 -4.40 10.25
CA THR A 131 2.68 -3.98 9.60
C THR A 131 2.67 -4.38 8.14
N HIS A 132 2.33 -5.64 7.85
CA HIS A 132 2.23 -6.15 6.49
C HIS A 132 1.18 -5.38 5.67
N ALA A 133 -0.03 -5.18 6.21
CA ALA A 133 -1.08 -4.45 5.51
C ALA A 133 -0.67 -3.00 5.19
N ALA A 134 0.04 -2.34 6.12
CA ALA A 134 0.58 -1.01 5.89
C ALA A 134 1.66 -1.01 4.78
N VAL A 135 2.60 -1.94 4.82
CA VAL A 135 3.66 -2.07 3.81
C VAL A 135 3.11 -2.41 2.43
N ASP A 136 2.12 -3.31 2.33
CA ASP A 136 1.50 -3.66 1.06
C ASP A 136 0.73 -2.48 0.44
N MET A 137 0.08 -1.66 1.27
CA MET A 137 -0.53 -0.42 0.80
C MET A 137 0.51 0.57 0.26
N LEU A 138 1.69 0.69 0.90
CA LEU A 138 2.79 1.51 0.36
C LEU A 138 3.32 0.96 -0.96
N CYS A 139 3.42 -0.37 -1.09
CA CYS A 139 3.80 -1.03 -2.33
C CYS A 139 2.83 -0.70 -3.48
N ALA A 140 1.52 -0.71 -3.21
CA ALA A 140 0.50 -0.30 -4.18
C ALA A 140 0.56 1.19 -4.56
N LEU A 141 1.26 2.03 -3.79
CA LEU A 141 1.56 3.42 -4.14
C LEU A 141 2.92 3.58 -4.85
N MET A 142 3.84 2.63 -4.69
CA MET A 142 5.12 2.59 -5.41
C MET A 142 4.94 2.09 -6.85
N GLN A 143 4.11 1.06 -7.05
CA GLN A 143 3.88 0.45 -8.36
C GLN A 143 2.38 0.48 -8.71
N PRO A 144 1.98 1.12 -9.82
CA PRO A 144 0.59 1.14 -10.29
C PRO A 144 0.01 -0.26 -10.49
N MET A 145 -1.24 -0.45 -10.04
CA MET A 145 -1.99 -1.73 -10.15
C MET A 145 -3.13 -1.66 -11.17
N HIS A 146 -3.07 -0.69 -12.10
CA HIS A 146 -4.08 -0.43 -13.12
C HIS A 146 -3.42 -0.21 -14.49
N ASP A 147 -4.18 -0.47 -15.54
CA ASP A 147 -3.71 -0.33 -16.91
C ASP A 147 -3.54 1.15 -17.32
N ASN A 148 -2.69 1.40 -18.31
CA ASN A 148 -2.45 2.72 -18.90
C ASN A 148 -2.13 3.79 -17.84
N TYR A 149 -1.27 3.42 -16.89
CA TYR A 149 -0.84 4.29 -15.81
C TYR A 149 0.09 5.40 -16.35
N ASP A 150 0.09 6.54 -15.65
CA ASP A 150 0.98 7.65 -15.97
C ASP A 150 2.32 7.46 -15.26
N ILE A 151 3.38 7.24 -16.02
CA ILE A 151 4.75 7.08 -15.52
C ILE A 151 5.16 8.29 -14.67
N ARG A 152 4.73 9.51 -15.03
CA ARG A 152 5.03 10.71 -14.24
C ARG A 152 4.37 10.66 -12.87
N GLN A 153 3.16 10.11 -12.80
CA GLN A 153 2.47 9.94 -11.52
C GLN A 153 3.18 8.90 -10.64
N GLU A 154 3.70 7.82 -11.23
CA GLU A 154 4.53 6.85 -10.51
C GLU A 154 5.78 7.51 -9.92
N GLN A 155 6.51 8.30 -10.74
CA GLN A 155 7.69 9.06 -10.29
C GLN A 155 7.38 9.97 -9.09
N ILE A 156 6.30 10.75 -9.16
CA ILE A 156 5.92 11.68 -8.07
C ILE A 156 5.49 10.91 -6.80
N ASN A 157 4.85 9.75 -6.96
CA ASN A 157 4.47 8.90 -5.82
C ASN A 157 5.71 8.31 -5.14
N LYS A 158 6.66 7.73 -5.90
CA LYS A 158 7.93 7.24 -5.37
C LYS A 158 8.71 8.36 -4.68
N ALA A 159 8.82 9.52 -5.35
CA ALA A 159 9.46 10.70 -4.79
C ALA A 159 8.87 11.11 -3.44
N SER A 160 7.54 11.02 -3.31
CA SER A 160 6.83 11.35 -2.07
C SER A 160 7.03 10.32 -0.96
N LEU A 161 7.14 9.03 -1.29
CA LEU A 161 7.31 7.92 -0.34
C LEU A 161 8.76 7.82 0.17
N LEU A 162 9.74 8.03 -0.71
CA LEU A 162 11.17 7.88 -0.40
C LEU A 162 11.81 9.13 0.20
N SER A 163 11.08 10.24 0.28
CA SER A 163 11.59 11.54 0.74
C SER A 163 12.09 11.63 2.20
N SER A 164 11.74 10.69 3.07
CA SER A 164 11.99 10.80 4.51
C SER A 164 12.94 9.73 5.01
N ASP A 165 14.15 10.13 5.37
CA ASP A 165 15.19 9.21 5.87
C ASP A 165 14.76 8.45 7.10
N LYS A 166 14.19 9.16 8.07
CA LYS A 166 13.70 8.54 9.31
C LYS A 166 12.65 7.48 9.03
N PHE A 167 11.82 7.70 8.01
CA PHE A 167 10.82 6.72 7.60
C PHE A 167 11.45 5.50 6.93
N LEU A 168 12.39 5.71 6.00
CA LEU A 168 13.14 4.62 5.36
C LEU A 168 13.93 3.80 6.38
N ASP A 169 14.63 4.46 7.30
CA ASP A 169 15.35 3.80 8.40
C ASP A 169 14.40 2.96 9.25
N SER A 170 13.19 3.46 9.54
CA SER A 170 12.18 2.69 10.29
C SER A 170 11.73 1.43 9.54
N LEU A 171 11.57 1.48 8.21
CA LEU A 171 11.21 0.29 7.42
C LEU A 171 12.35 -0.73 7.39
N LEU A 172 13.59 -0.25 7.22
CA LEU A 172 14.80 -1.07 7.21
C LEU A 172 15.08 -1.73 8.57
N ASP A 173 14.82 -1.02 9.67
CA ASP A 173 14.90 -1.56 11.03
C ASP A 173 13.90 -2.70 11.23
N ILE A 174 12.66 -2.55 10.73
CA ILE A 174 11.63 -3.60 10.80
C ILE A 174 12.04 -4.81 9.97
N LEU A 175 12.59 -4.62 8.77
CA LEU A 175 13.13 -5.71 7.96
C LEU A 175 14.21 -6.46 8.77
N THR A 176 15.20 -5.72 9.27
CA THR A 176 16.32 -6.26 10.04
C THR A 176 15.85 -7.05 11.25
N MET A 177 14.90 -6.50 12.01
CA MET A 177 14.33 -7.15 13.17
C MET A 177 13.68 -8.49 12.81
N ASN A 178 12.84 -8.53 11.78
CA ASN A 178 12.14 -9.75 11.37
C ASN A 178 13.10 -10.81 10.80
N VAL A 179 14.08 -10.41 9.99
CA VAL A 179 15.13 -11.33 9.50
C VAL A 179 15.90 -11.94 10.66
N ASN A 180 16.35 -11.13 11.61
CA ASN A 180 17.14 -11.60 12.75
C ASN A 180 16.35 -12.53 13.68
N ARG A 181 15.04 -12.31 13.81
CA ARG A 181 14.15 -13.17 14.61
C ARG A 181 13.62 -14.38 13.86
N SER A 182 13.80 -14.43 12.53
CA SER A 182 13.17 -15.43 11.66
C SER A 182 11.63 -15.45 11.80
N THR A 183 11.02 -14.26 11.90
CA THR A 183 9.55 -14.08 12.01
C THR A 183 9.03 -13.14 10.91
N GLY A 184 7.71 -12.91 10.86
CA GLY A 184 7.14 -11.90 9.97
C GLY A 184 7.41 -12.14 8.48
N ALA A 185 7.29 -13.38 7.98
CA ALA A 185 7.58 -13.70 6.58
C ALA A 185 6.83 -12.80 5.57
N LEU A 186 5.55 -12.49 5.83
CA LEU A 186 4.79 -11.57 4.98
C LEU A 186 5.32 -10.14 5.05
N VAL A 187 5.74 -9.68 6.24
CA VAL A 187 6.37 -8.36 6.42
C VAL A 187 7.69 -8.29 5.66
N ILE A 188 8.54 -9.33 5.75
CA ILE A 188 9.79 -9.44 4.99
C ILE A 188 9.50 -9.39 3.49
N SER A 189 8.53 -10.18 3.01
CA SER A 189 8.15 -10.19 1.59
C SER A 189 7.72 -8.81 1.10
N GLY A 190 6.81 -8.14 1.81
CA GLY A 190 6.35 -6.80 1.43
C GLY A 190 7.45 -5.74 1.48
N LEU A 191 8.39 -5.84 2.43
CA LEU A 191 9.53 -4.91 2.49
C LEU A 191 10.53 -5.17 1.35
N LEU A 192 10.74 -6.44 0.95
CA LEU A 192 11.52 -6.76 -0.24
C LEU A 192 10.85 -6.26 -1.51
N ASP A 193 9.53 -6.34 -1.62
CA ASP A 193 8.79 -5.77 -2.75
C ASP A 193 8.94 -4.24 -2.79
N PHE A 194 8.82 -3.57 -1.64
CA PHE A 194 9.07 -2.13 -1.53
C PHE A 194 10.47 -1.74 -2.01
N LEU A 195 11.50 -2.47 -1.57
CA LEU A 195 12.88 -2.27 -2.02
C LEU A 195 13.05 -2.59 -3.51
N THR A 196 12.38 -3.64 -4.00
CA THR A 196 12.41 -4.03 -5.42
C THR A 196 11.82 -2.92 -6.29
N PHE A 197 10.69 -2.34 -5.89
CA PHE A 197 10.07 -1.25 -6.64
C PHE A 197 10.89 0.04 -6.64
N ALA A 198 11.74 0.24 -5.64
CA ALA A 198 12.61 1.40 -5.55
C ALA A 198 13.95 1.20 -6.28
N LEU A 199 14.56 0.01 -6.17
CA LEU A 199 15.98 -0.23 -6.50
C LEU A 199 16.22 -1.19 -7.67
N CYS A 200 15.24 -1.99 -8.08
CA CYS A 200 15.47 -3.04 -9.09
C CYS A 200 14.84 -2.67 -10.45
N PRO A 201 15.56 -2.86 -11.57
CA PRO A 201 14.98 -2.72 -12.90
C PRO A 201 13.84 -3.72 -13.17
N PRO A 202 12.83 -3.35 -13.98
CA PRO A 202 12.64 -2.04 -14.61
C PRO A 202 12.03 -0.98 -13.66
N TYR A 203 11.63 -1.36 -12.45
CA TYR A 203 10.90 -0.49 -11.54
C TYR A 203 11.72 0.73 -11.09
N SER A 204 13.02 0.56 -10.88
CA SER A 204 13.89 1.66 -10.45
C SER A 204 14.03 2.79 -11.47
N GLU A 205 13.64 2.60 -12.74
CA GLU A 205 13.72 3.63 -13.79
C GLU A 205 12.84 4.86 -13.49
N THR A 206 11.86 4.73 -12.59
CA THR A 206 10.98 5.82 -12.14
C THR A 206 11.33 6.33 -10.75
N THR A 207 12.41 5.84 -10.15
CA THR A 207 12.95 6.37 -8.89
C THR A 207 13.89 7.53 -9.19
N ASP A 208 13.78 8.62 -8.43
CA ASP A 208 14.70 9.76 -8.55
C ASP A 208 16.14 9.35 -8.19
N ASP A 209 17.14 9.83 -8.94
CA ASP A 209 18.55 9.40 -8.81
C ASP A 209 19.13 9.66 -7.42
N GLU A 210 18.79 10.81 -6.79
CA GLU A 210 19.27 11.14 -5.45
C GLU A 210 18.68 10.18 -4.41
N GLN A 211 17.37 9.93 -4.51
CA GLN A 211 16.68 9.01 -3.63
C GLN A 211 17.11 7.55 -3.84
N PHE A 212 17.35 7.15 -5.08
CA PHE A 212 17.87 5.84 -5.44
C PHE A 212 19.22 5.62 -4.77
N GLY A 213 20.20 6.50 -5.00
CA GLY A 213 21.55 6.36 -4.46
C GLY A 213 21.55 6.32 -2.93
N LYS A 214 20.74 7.18 -2.30
CA LYS A 214 20.60 7.23 -0.85
C LYS A 214 20.00 5.96 -0.25
N LEU A 215 18.94 5.43 -0.86
CA LEU A 215 18.33 4.19 -0.38
C LEU A 215 19.27 3.00 -0.64
N LEU A 216 19.94 2.97 -1.78
CA LEU A 216 20.91 1.93 -2.13
C LEU A 216 22.04 1.86 -1.10
N GLU A 217 22.61 3.00 -0.70
CA GLU A 217 23.65 3.07 0.33
C GLU A 217 23.18 2.47 1.67
N LYS A 218 21.96 2.82 2.11
CA LYS A 218 21.37 2.28 3.34
C LYS A 218 21.17 0.76 3.26
N VAL A 219 20.66 0.27 2.13
CA VAL A 219 20.41 -1.17 1.91
C VAL A 219 21.74 -1.94 1.79
N ALA A 220 22.75 -1.36 1.16
CA ALA A 220 24.10 -1.92 1.08
C ALA A 220 24.75 -2.11 2.45
N ALA A 221 24.56 -1.15 3.37
CA ALA A 221 25.01 -1.27 4.76
C ALA A 221 24.37 -2.47 5.50
N MET A 222 23.22 -2.95 5.02
CA MET A 222 22.49 -4.10 5.55
C MET A 222 22.77 -5.40 4.78
N GLY A 223 23.77 -5.46 3.89
CA GLY A 223 24.01 -6.60 3.01
C GLY A 223 24.08 -7.96 3.72
N ARG A 224 24.66 -8.01 4.93
CA ARG A 224 24.68 -9.25 5.75
C ARG A 224 23.29 -9.71 6.19
N CYS A 225 22.41 -8.76 6.52
CA CYS A 225 21.02 -9.06 6.87
C CYS A 225 20.29 -9.64 5.66
N ILE A 226 20.43 -9.00 4.49
CA ILE A 226 19.78 -9.45 3.25
C ILE A 226 20.30 -10.83 2.84
N TYR A 227 21.61 -11.09 2.99
CA TYR A 227 22.21 -12.39 2.67
C TYR A 227 21.64 -13.55 3.52
N ARG A 228 21.23 -13.31 4.76
CA ARG A 228 20.58 -14.35 5.60
C ARG A 228 19.28 -14.86 4.97
N LEU A 229 18.59 -14.05 4.17
CA LEU A 229 17.33 -14.43 3.54
C LEU A 229 17.48 -15.55 2.50
N PHE A 230 18.69 -15.84 2.00
CA PHE A 230 18.93 -17.03 1.15
C PHE A 230 18.69 -18.36 1.88
N GLN A 231 18.66 -18.36 3.20
CA GLN A 231 18.34 -19.53 4.01
C GLN A 231 16.85 -19.60 4.38
N HIS A 232 16.03 -18.63 3.95
CA HIS A 232 14.62 -18.59 4.28
C HIS A 232 13.83 -19.68 3.51
N PRO A 233 12.85 -20.36 4.14
CA PRO A 233 12.12 -21.46 3.49
C PRO A 233 11.23 -21.03 2.30
N SER A 234 10.84 -19.75 2.25
CA SER A 234 10.05 -19.20 1.14
C SER A 234 10.93 -18.78 -0.03
N THR A 235 10.72 -19.42 -1.19
CA THR A 235 11.42 -19.09 -2.45
C THR A 235 11.13 -17.68 -2.95
N THR A 236 9.95 -17.12 -2.66
CA THR A 236 9.62 -15.72 -2.98
C THR A 236 10.56 -14.76 -2.25
N ILE A 237 10.81 -14.99 -0.97
CA ILE A 237 11.73 -14.17 -0.16
C ILE A 237 13.17 -14.33 -0.65
N VAL A 238 13.59 -15.57 -0.94
CA VAL A 238 14.92 -15.84 -1.51
C VAL A 238 15.10 -15.08 -2.84
N LYS A 239 14.10 -15.11 -3.72
CA LYS A 239 14.12 -14.39 -5.00
C LYS A 239 14.19 -12.87 -4.79
N GLY A 240 13.34 -12.32 -3.92
CA GLY A 240 13.33 -10.88 -3.63
C GLY A 240 14.67 -10.40 -3.05
N ALA A 241 15.25 -11.15 -2.11
CA ALA A 241 16.58 -10.87 -1.56
C ALA A 241 17.67 -10.91 -2.64
N GLY A 242 17.59 -11.88 -3.56
CA GLY A 242 18.50 -11.96 -4.71
C GLY A 242 18.41 -10.76 -5.65
N MET A 243 17.20 -10.27 -5.93
CA MET A 243 17.00 -9.06 -6.76
C MET A 243 17.61 -7.82 -6.10
N VAL A 244 17.35 -7.61 -4.81
CA VAL A 244 17.89 -6.48 -4.06
C VAL A 244 19.42 -6.55 -3.97
N LEU A 245 20.01 -7.72 -3.71
CA LEU A 245 21.46 -7.86 -3.68
C LEU A 245 22.11 -7.65 -5.04
N LYS A 246 21.45 -8.07 -6.12
CA LYS A 246 21.91 -7.78 -7.48
C LYS A 246 22.01 -6.27 -7.71
N ALA A 247 20.98 -5.52 -7.32
CA ALA A 247 20.96 -4.06 -7.44
C ALA A 247 22.05 -3.36 -6.60
N ILE A 248 22.54 -3.97 -5.52
CA ILE A 248 23.65 -3.43 -4.70
C ILE A 248 25.02 -3.62 -5.39
N ILE A 249 25.15 -4.65 -6.23
CA ILE A 249 26.41 -5.02 -6.87
C ILE A 249 26.59 -4.32 -8.22
N GLU A 250 25.50 -4.11 -8.95
CA GLU A 250 25.46 -3.38 -10.23
C GLU A 250 25.57 -1.86 -10.03
#